data_AF-A0A101ERD4-F1
#
_entry.id   AF-A0A101ERD4-F1
#
_cell.length_a   1.000
_cell.length_b   1.000
_cell.length_c   1.000
_cell.angle_alpha   90.00
_cell.angle_beta   90.00
_cell.angle_gamma   90.00
#
_symmetry.space_group_name_H-M   'P 1'
#
loop_
_entity.id
_entity.type
_entity.pdbx_description
1 polymer ?
#
loop_
_entity_poly.entity_id
_entity_poly.type
_entity_poly.pdbx_seq_one_letter_code
_entity_poly.pdbx_strand_id
1 'polypeptide(L)' 'MMLSAFVEVGKAKEKYDTDMRTAAYIVAIERVANALKQRGYYPM' A
#
# COMPACT_ATOMS: atom_id res chain seq x y z
N MET A 1 5.48 -5.52 15.35
CA MET A 1 5.41 -4.48 14.30
C MET A 1 6.19 -4.77 13.01
N MET A 2 6.95 -5.87 12.85
CA MET A 2 7.47 -6.24 11.51
C MET A 2 6.69 -7.39 10.86
N LEU A 3 6.19 -8.33 11.67
CA LEU A 3 5.39 -9.46 11.20
C LEU A 3 4.10 -9.03 10.50
N SER A 4 3.37 -8.06 11.06
CA SER A 4 2.13 -7.54 10.47
C SER A 4 2.39 -6.87 9.11
N ALA A 5 3.45 -6.07 8.99
CA ALA A 5 3.84 -5.43 7.74
C ALA A 5 4.26 -6.46 6.68
N PHE A 6 5.01 -7.49 7.07
CA PHE A 6 5.38 -8.58 6.17
C PHE A 6 4.15 -9.34 5.65
N VAL A 7 3.20 -9.67 6.53
CA VAL A 7 1.95 -10.35 6.14
C VAL A 7 1.12 -9.48 5.19
N GLU A 8 1.05 -8.17 5.40
CA GLU A 8 0.31 -7.24 4.53
C GLU A 8 0.93 -7.15 3.14
N VAL A 9 2.26 -7.04 3.05
CA VAL A 9 2.98 -7.09 1.76
C VAL A 9 2.80 -8.45 1.08
N GLY A 10 2.86 -9.56 1.84
CA GLY A 10 2.62 -10.90 1.32
C GLY A 10 1.23 -11.06 0.71
N LYS A 11 0.19 -10.54 1.39
CA LYS A 11 -1.19 -10.51 0.85
C LYS A 11 -1.28 -9.68 -0.43
N ALA A 12 -0.64 -8.51 -0.49
CA ALA A 12 -0.61 -7.69 -1.70
C ALA A 12 0.12 -8.40 -2.84
N LYS A 13 1.24 -9.08 -2.54
CA LYS A 13 1.98 -9.90 -3.50
C LYS A 13 1.10 -10.97 -4.13
N GLU A 14 0.33 -11.68 -3.31
CA GLU A 14 -0.57 -12.74 -3.79
C GLU A 14 -1.75 -12.16 -4.56
N LYS A 15 -2.34 -11.07 -4.07
CA LYS A 15 -3.50 -10.41 -4.70
C LYS A 15 -3.20 -9.89 -6.10
N TYR A 16 -2.01 -9.33 -6.31
CA TYR A 16 -1.65 -8.68 -7.57
C TYR A 16 -0.64 -9.48 -8.41
N ASP A 17 -0.24 -10.67 -7.96
CA ASP A 17 0.77 -11.53 -8.58
C ASP A 17 2.06 -10.80 -8.99
N THR A 18 2.66 -10.10 -8.03
CA THR A 18 3.89 -9.32 -8.25
C THR A 18 5.07 -9.85 -7.44
N ASP A 19 6.23 -9.21 -7.52
CA ASP A 19 7.32 -9.43 -6.57
C ASP A 19 7.08 -8.67 -5.25
N MET A 20 7.85 -9.02 -4.22
CA MET A 20 7.71 -8.45 -2.87
C MET A 20 8.03 -6.95 -2.80
N ARG A 21 8.94 -6.44 -3.65
CA ARG A 21 9.26 -5.01 -3.69
C ARG A 21 8.10 -4.25 -4.29
N THR A 22 7.57 -4.71 -5.43
CA THR A 22 6.39 -4.09 -6.05
C THR A 22 5.18 -4.14 -5.13
N ALA A 23 4.94 -5.27 -4.45
CA ALA A 23 3.88 -5.38 -3.46
C ALA A 23 4.04 -4.40 -2.29
N ALA A 24 5.26 -4.17 -1.82
CA ALA A 24 5.52 -3.18 -0.77
C ALA A 24 5.20 -1.75 -1.24
N TYR A 25 5.52 -1.41 -2.49
CA TYR A 25 5.13 -0.13 -3.07
C TYR A 25 3.61 0.00 -3.22
N ILE A 26 2.90 -1.05 -3.62
CA ILE A 26 1.43 -1.05 -3.70
C ILE A 26 0.83 -0.70 -2.34
N VAL A 27 1.25 -1.39 -1.27
CA VAL A 27 0.77 -1.11 0.10
C VAL A 27 1.10 0.32 0.53
N ALA A 28 2.30 0.81 0.25
CA ALA A 28 2.70 2.17 0.60
C ALA A 28 1.86 3.24 -0.14
N ILE A 29 1.66 3.06 -1.44
CA ILE A 29 0.88 3.99 -2.27
C ILE A 29 -0.59 3.98 -1.85
N GLU A 30 -1.16 2.81 -1.56
CA GLU A 30 -2.56 2.70 -1.13
C GLU A 30 -2.83 3.51 0.15
N ARG A 31 -1.90 3.48 1.12
CA ARG A 31 -1.98 4.28 2.35
C ARG A 31 -1.95 5.78 2.06
N VAL A 32 -1.01 6.23 1.21
CA VAL A 32 -0.90 7.65 0.84
C VAL A 32 -2.13 8.11 0.05
N ALA A 33 -2.60 7.30 -0.89
CA ALA A 33 -3.80 7.58 -1.68
C ALA A 33 -5.04 7.71 -0.80
N ASN A 34 -5.20 6.84 0.20
CA ASN A 34 -6.30 6.91 1.15
C ASN A 34 -6.24 8.17 2.02
N ALA A 35 -5.04 8.55 2.50
CA ALA A 35 -4.86 9.79 3.24
C ALA A 35 -5.17 11.03 2.39
N LEU A 36 -4.74 11.04 1.11
CA LEU A 36 -5.06 12.11 0.17
C LEU A 36 -6.56 12.20 -0.11
N LYS A 37 -7.24 11.06 -0.33
CA LYS A 37 -8.70 11.03 -0.53
C LYS A 37 -9.46 11.59 0.67
N GLN A 38 -9.02 11.28 1.89
CA GLN A 38 -9.66 11.77 3.12
C GLN A 38 -9.40 13.27 3.37
N ARG A 39 -8.18 13.74 3.07
CA ARG A 39 -7.79 15.13 3.26
C ARG A 39 -8.36 16.07 2.18
N GLY A 40 -8.60 15.57 0.98
CA GLY A 40 -8.88 16.36 -0.21
C GLY A 40 -7.59 16.84 -0.90
N TYR A 41 -7.72 17.20 -2.18
CA TYR A 41 -6.61 17.72 -2.99
C TYR A 41 -6.65 19.25 -2.99
N TYR A 42 -5.56 19.91 -2.62
CA TYR A 42 -5.44 21.37 -2.72
C TYR A 42 -4.68 21.73 -4.01
N PRO A 43 -5.09 22.75 -4.79
CA PRO A 43 -6.17 23.73 -4.58
C PRO A 43 -7.48 23.37 -5.33
N MET A 44 -7.75 22.09 -5.60
CA MET A 44 -8.89 21.65 -6.41
C MET A 44 -10.23 22.04 -5.80
#